data_AF-A0A8I5SYG9-F1
#
_entry.id   AF-A0A8I5SYG9-F1
#
_cell.length_a   1.000
_cell.length_b   1.000
_cell.length_c   1.000
_cell.angle_alpha   90.00
_cell.angle_beta   90.00
_cell.angle_gamma   90.00
#
_symmetry.space_group_name_H-M   'P 1'
#
loop_
_entity.id
_entity.type
_entity.pdbx_description
1 polymer ?
#
loop_
_entity_poly.entity_id
_entity_poly.type
_entity_poly.pdbx_seq_one_letter_code
_entity_poly.pdbx_strand_id
1 'polypeptide(L)'
;MWHKLRALPQHCVKSLEHGCPQQARLDGLVQIAHRCWKSSKSWKDQAVWVGYVVSKAVEEIVNTGVTVIKDEKTSVARLMREKEHEMNILYGIAQRQRQEEVQEVLQEAEKTHQATLGNMMDKLANTQGELLSIAKQLGIMTNWKDFLEEELQETRMAFQKYINYTFPKLSPGHADFILPERKKTPSNLVIKENETTLD
;
A
#
# COMPACT_ATOMS: atom_id res chain seq x y z
N MET A 1 -67.31 -19.66 43.84
CA MET A 1 -68.20 -19.29 42.72
C MET A 1 -67.74 -19.98 41.42
N TRP A 2 -67.56 -21.30 41.45
CA TRP A 2 -66.93 -22.09 40.37
C TRP A 2 -67.75 -23.33 39.93
N HIS A 3 -69.03 -23.41 40.32
CA HIS A 3 -69.86 -24.61 40.09
C HIS A 3 -70.96 -24.47 39.01
N LYS A 4 -70.98 -23.40 38.21
CA LYS A 4 -71.98 -23.20 37.14
C LYS A 4 -71.43 -23.24 35.70
N LEU A 5 -70.29 -23.88 35.49
CA LEU A 5 -69.68 -24.02 34.15
C LEU A 5 -69.90 -25.41 33.50
N ARG A 6 -70.92 -26.17 33.92
CA ARG A 6 -71.16 -27.54 33.41
C ARG A 6 -72.50 -27.72 32.68
N ALA A 7 -72.97 -26.69 31.97
CA ALA A 7 -74.13 -26.78 31.10
C ALA A 7 -73.94 -25.94 29.83
N LEU A 8 -72.94 -26.29 29.03
CA LEU A 8 -72.89 -25.92 27.61
C LEU A 8 -72.95 -27.20 26.78
N PRO A 9 -73.77 -27.26 25.72
CA PRO A 9 -73.89 -28.45 24.89
C PRO A 9 -72.53 -28.88 24.31
N GLN A 10 -72.13 -30.13 24.54
CA GLN A 10 -70.83 -30.69 24.11
C GLN A 10 -70.58 -30.63 22.59
N HIS A 11 -71.62 -30.36 21.80
CA HIS A 11 -71.53 -30.28 20.34
C HIS A 11 -70.89 -28.98 19.81
N CYS A 12 -70.65 -27.97 20.65
CA CYS A 12 -69.98 -26.72 20.26
C CYS A 12 -68.47 -26.69 20.53
N VAL A 13 -67.92 -27.66 21.29
CA VAL A 13 -66.51 -27.64 21.72
C VAL A 13 -65.57 -28.30 20.70
N LYS A 14 -66.07 -29.15 19.79
CA LYS A 14 -65.23 -30.02 18.93
C LYS A 14 -64.74 -29.41 17.61
N SER A 15 -65.08 -28.17 17.26
CA SER A 15 -64.71 -27.59 15.94
C SER A 15 -63.44 -26.72 15.95
N LEU A 16 -62.71 -26.62 17.07
CA LEU A 16 -61.61 -25.65 17.21
C LEU A 16 -60.18 -26.21 16.96
N GLU A 17 -60.02 -27.50 16.66
CA GLU A 17 -58.69 -28.17 16.69
C GLU A 17 -58.03 -28.47 15.33
N HIS A 18 -58.61 -28.07 14.19
CA HIS A 18 -57.96 -28.31 12.89
C HIS A 18 -57.47 -27.01 12.24
N GLY A 19 -56.15 -26.98 12.03
CA GLY A 19 -55.41 -25.85 11.47
C GLY A 19 -55.96 -25.43 10.11
N CYS A 20 -56.54 -24.25 10.09
CA CYS A 20 -57.04 -23.58 8.89
C CYS A 20 -56.63 -22.10 8.97
N PRO A 21 -56.46 -21.39 7.84
CA PRO A 21 -55.92 -20.03 7.81
C PRO A 21 -56.75 -19.09 8.69
N GLN A 22 -56.10 -18.11 9.33
CA GLN A 22 -56.71 -17.21 10.34
C GLN A 22 -58.07 -16.61 9.92
N GLN A 23 -58.30 -16.40 8.62
CA GLN A 23 -59.58 -15.94 8.08
C GLN A 23 -60.74 -16.92 8.32
N ALA A 24 -60.52 -18.23 8.14
CA ALA A 24 -61.53 -19.26 8.33
C ALA A 24 -61.91 -19.48 9.80
N ARG A 25 -61.04 -19.10 10.74
CA ARG A 25 -61.30 -19.15 12.19
C ARG A 25 -62.27 -18.06 12.63
N LEU A 26 -62.07 -16.83 12.15
CA LEU A 26 -62.96 -15.70 12.47
C LEU A 26 -64.35 -15.91 11.85
N ASP A 27 -64.41 -16.36 10.60
CA ASP A 27 -65.69 -16.67 9.94
C ASP A 27 -66.42 -17.83 10.62
N GLY A 28 -65.68 -18.85 11.07
CA GLY A 28 -66.22 -19.95 11.88
C GLY A 28 -66.76 -19.49 13.24
N LEU A 29 -66.04 -18.61 13.93
CA LEU A 29 -66.48 -18.00 15.20
C LEU A 29 -67.75 -17.17 15.01
N VAL A 30 -67.86 -16.40 13.92
CA VAL A 30 -69.05 -15.59 13.56
C VAL A 30 -70.27 -16.47 13.22
N GLN A 31 -70.07 -17.62 12.58
CA GLN A 31 -71.18 -18.53 12.30
C GLN A 31 -71.68 -19.27 13.55
N ILE A 32 -70.77 -19.71 14.42
CA ILE A 32 -71.11 -20.34 15.72
C ILE A 32 -71.81 -19.30 16.62
N ALA A 33 -71.31 -18.06 16.59
CA ALA A 33 -71.88 -16.92 17.28
C ALA A 33 -73.34 -16.65 16.96
N HIS A 34 -73.61 -16.52 15.68
CA HIS A 34 -74.95 -16.25 15.18
C HIS A 34 -75.92 -17.38 15.53
N ARG A 35 -75.44 -18.63 15.58
CA ARG A 35 -76.24 -19.81 15.93
C ARG A 35 -76.56 -19.86 17.44
N CYS A 36 -75.62 -19.52 18.31
CA CYS A 36 -75.83 -19.47 19.77
C CYS A 36 -76.71 -18.30 20.20
N TRP A 37 -76.57 -17.13 19.55
CA TRP A 37 -77.40 -15.95 19.80
C TRP A 37 -78.89 -16.23 19.61
N LYS A 38 -79.25 -16.93 18.52
CA LYS A 38 -80.63 -17.31 18.19
C LYS A 38 -81.27 -18.32 19.15
N SER A 39 -80.47 -19.06 19.92
CA SER A 39 -80.95 -20.12 20.82
C SER A 39 -81.11 -19.66 22.28
N SER A 40 -80.63 -18.46 22.62
CA SER A 40 -80.61 -17.95 24.00
C SER A 40 -81.88 -17.19 24.37
N LYS A 41 -82.52 -17.56 25.49
CA LYS A 41 -83.78 -16.95 25.97
C LYS A 41 -83.59 -15.82 26.99
N SER A 42 -82.35 -15.45 27.33
CA SER A 42 -82.03 -14.48 28.40
C SER A 42 -80.95 -13.49 27.97
N TRP A 43 -81.23 -12.20 28.17
CA TRP A 43 -80.33 -11.09 27.85
C TRP A 43 -79.00 -11.15 28.61
N LYS A 44 -78.99 -11.77 29.81
CA LYS A 44 -77.77 -11.94 30.62
C LYS A 44 -76.79 -12.93 29.98
N ASP A 45 -77.29 -13.99 29.36
CA ASP A 45 -76.46 -15.02 28.72
C ASP A 45 -75.90 -14.52 27.38
N GLN A 46 -76.66 -13.68 26.68
CA GLN A 46 -76.20 -12.96 25.48
C GLN A 46 -75.04 -12.00 25.79
N ALA A 47 -75.11 -11.24 26.89
CA ALA A 47 -74.04 -10.31 27.29
C ALA A 47 -72.73 -11.04 27.64
N VAL A 48 -72.81 -12.17 28.37
CA VAL A 48 -71.63 -12.99 28.71
C VAL A 48 -70.98 -13.57 27.46
N TRP A 49 -71.78 -14.04 26.52
CA TRP A 49 -71.28 -14.64 25.29
C TRP A 49 -70.63 -13.61 24.35
N VAL A 50 -71.20 -12.40 24.24
CA VAL A 50 -70.57 -11.28 23.52
C VAL A 50 -69.24 -10.89 24.18
N GLY A 51 -69.18 -10.81 25.52
CA GLY A 51 -67.95 -10.54 26.25
C GLY A 51 -66.85 -11.57 25.98
N TYR A 52 -67.20 -12.86 25.91
CA TYR A 52 -66.26 -13.93 25.58
C TYR A 52 -65.72 -13.81 24.15
N VAL A 53 -66.57 -13.52 23.16
CA VAL A 53 -66.14 -13.38 21.76
C VAL A 53 -65.30 -12.13 21.55
N VAL A 54 -65.66 -11.01 22.16
CA VAL A 54 -64.84 -9.79 22.11
C VAL A 54 -63.47 -10.04 22.75
N SER A 55 -63.43 -10.71 23.91
CA SER A 55 -62.16 -11.05 24.57
C SER A 55 -61.29 -11.96 23.70
N LYS A 56 -61.88 -12.99 23.07
CA LYS A 56 -61.17 -13.90 22.15
C LYS A 56 -60.64 -13.19 20.90
N ALA A 57 -61.45 -12.32 20.30
CA ALA A 57 -61.05 -11.56 19.11
C ALA A 57 -59.92 -10.57 19.43
N VAL A 58 -60.00 -9.88 20.58
CA VAL A 58 -58.92 -8.99 21.03
C VAL A 58 -57.63 -9.77 21.29
N GLU A 59 -57.72 -10.93 21.94
CA GLU A 59 -56.56 -11.81 22.18
C GLU A 59 -55.91 -12.27 20.86
N GLU A 60 -56.71 -12.66 19.86
CA GLU A 60 -56.19 -13.06 18.55
C GLU A 60 -55.53 -11.90 17.80
N ILE A 61 -56.13 -10.71 17.83
CA ILE A 61 -55.56 -9.49 17.23
C ILE A 61 -54.22 -9.14 17.89
N VAL A 62 -54.17 -9.15 19.21
CA VAL A 62 -52.95 -8.85 19.98
C VAL A 62 -51.87 -9.90 19.67
N ASN A 63 -52.20 -11.18 19.71
CA ASN A 63 -51.25 -12.25 19.41
C ASN A 63 -50.70 -12.16 17.98
N THR A 64 -51.57 -11.87 17.01
CA THR A 64 -51.18 -11.72 15.60
C THR A 64 -50.30 -10.48 15.42
N GLY A 65 -50.66 -9.36 16.03
CA GLY A 65 -49.85 -8.13 16.02
C GLY A 65 -48.47 -8.35 16.62
N VAL A 66 -48.38 -9.06 17.75
CA VAL A 66 -47.11 -9.40 18.39
C VAL A 66 -46.25 -10.29 17.49
N THR A 67 -46.84 -11.28 16.80
CA THR A 67 -46.08 -12.13 15.86
C THR A 67 -45.54 -11.35 14.66
N VAL A 68 -46.35 -10.47 14.05
CA VAL A 68 -45.93 -9.65 12.91
C VAL A 68 -44.78 -8.73 13.29
N ILE A 69 -44.87 -8.04 14.44
CA ILE A 69 -43.80 -7.15 14.92
C ILE A 69 -42.51 -7.94 15.20
N LYS A 70 -42.62 -9.16 15.74
CA LYS A 70 -41.47 -10.02 16.00
C LYS A 70 -40.80 -10.48 14.70
N ASP A 71 -41.59 -10.88 13.71
CA ASP A 71 -41.08 -11.32 12.41
C ASP A 71 -40.45 -10.16 11.64
N GLU A 72 -41.05 -8.98 11.67
CA GLU A 72 -40.47 -7.77 11.09
C GLU A 72 -39.14 -7.40 11.77
N LYS A 73 -39.10 -7.40 13.11
CA LYS A 73 -37.88 -7.11 13.86
C LYS A 73 -36.76 -8.09 13.55
N THR A 74 -37.07 -9.38 13.42
CA THR A 74 -36.06 -10.40 13.06
C THR A 74 -35.58 -10.27 11.62
N SER A 75 -36.48 -9.93 10.69
CA SER A 75 -36.16 -9.65 9.30
C SER A 75 -35.22 -8.46 9.17
N VAL A 76 -35.53 -7.33 9.82
CA VAL A 76 -34.69 -6.13 9.83
C VAL A 76 -33.32 -6.42 10.46
N ALA A 77 -33.27 -7.16 11.57
CA ALA A 77 -32.02 -7.54 12.22
C ALA A 77 -31.16 -8.49 11.37
N ARG A 78 -31.77 -9.29 10.48
CA ARG A 78 -31.04 -10.10 9.50
C ARG A 78 -30.47 -9.22 8.38
N LEU A 79 -31.29 -8.34 7.79
CA LEU A 79 -30.85 -7.41 6.74
C LEU A 79 -29.71 -6.51 7.23
N MET A 80 -29.77 -6.03 8.47
CA MET A 80 -28.69 -5.22 9.05
C MET A 80 -27.37 -5.98 9.12
N ARG A 81 -27.39 -7.25 9.54
CA ARG A 81 -26.19 -8.11 9.57
C ARG A 81 -25.64 -8.41 8.18
N GLU A 82 -26.51 -8.64 7.21
CA GLU A 82 -26.10 -8.85 5.81
C GLU A 82 -25.43 -7.58 5.25
N LYS A 83 -26.00 -6.40 5.50
CA LYS A 83 -25.43 -5.12 5.06
C LYS A 83 -24.12 -4.78 5.77
N GLU A 84 -24.01 -5.05 7.06
CA GLU A 84 -22.76 -4.91 7.80
C GLU A 84 -21.68 -5.83 7.20
N HIS A 85 -22.02 -7.08 6.88
CA HIS A 85 -21.09 -8.01 6.25
C HIS A 85 -20.65 -7.56 4.85
N GLU A 86 -21.57 -7.12 3.99
CA GLU A 86 -21.26 -6.56 2.67
C GLU A 86 -20.32 -5.34 2.79
N MET A 87 -20.60 -4.43 3.72
CA MET A 87 -19.78 -3.25 3.94
C MET A 87 -18.38 -3.61 4.42
N ASN A 88 -18.24 -4.60 5.30
CA ASN A 88 -16.95 -5.10 5.76
C ASN A 88 -16.13 -5.72 4.63
N ILE A 89 -16.77 -6.45 3.70
CA ILE A 89 -16.10 -6.99 2.51
C ILE A 89 -15.59 -5.86 1.62
N LEU A 90 -16.44 -4.87 1.32
CA LEU A 90 -16.07 -3.74 0.47
C LEU A 90 -14.93 -2.93 1.07
N TYR A 91 -14.98 -2.69 2.39
CA TYR A 91 -13.91 -2.03 3.11
C TYR A 91 -12.59 -2.82 3.01
N GLY A 92 -12.64 -4.15 3.19
CA GLY A 92 -11.46 -5.00 3.06
C GLY A 92 -10.86 -4.99 1.65
N ILE A 93 -11.70 -4.93 0.60
CA ILE A 93 -11.24 -4.80 -0.79
C ILE A 93 -10.55 -3.44 -1.00
N ALA A 94 -11.21 -2.34 -0.60
CA ALA A 94 -10.68 -0.99 -0.77
C ALA A 94 -9.36 -0.79 0.01
N GLN A 95 -9.25 -1.39 1.19
CA GLN A 95 -8.02 -1.34 1.98
C GLN A 95 -6.86 -2.09 1.29
N ARG A 96 -7.12 -3.28 0.73
CA ARG A 96 -6.11 -4.03 -0.02
C ARG A 96 -5.66 -3.28 -1.27
N GLN A 97 -6.59 -2.75 -2.05
CA GLN A 97 -6.27 -1.95 -3.24
C GLN A 97 -5.37 -0.76 -2.90
N ARG A 98 -5.69 -0.02 -1.83
CA ARG A 98 -4.84 1.09 -1.37
C ARG A 98 -3.43 0.61 -0.99
N GLN A 99 -3.31 -0.54 -0.33
CA GLN A 99 -2.01 -1.09 0.03
C GLN A 99 -1.21 -1.51 -1.20
N GLU A 100 -1.87 -2.14 -2.17
CA GLU A 100 -1.27 -2.54 -3.46
C GLU A 100 -0.79 -1.31 -4.25
N GLU A 101 -1.60 -0.26 -4.37
CA GLU A 101 -1.22 1.00 -5.03
C GLU A 101 0.00 1.65 -4.37
N VAL A 102 0.02 1.73 -3.04
CA VAL A 102 1.18 2.28 -2.30
C VAL A 102 2.43 1.43 -2.54
N GLN A 103 2.29 0.11 -2.54
CA GLN A 103 3.40 -0.80 -2.79
C GLN A 103 3.94 -0.67 -4.22
N GLU A 104 3.06 -0.54 -5.21
CA GLU A 104 3.44 -0.33 -6.61
C GLU A 104 4.22 0.96 -6.79
N VAL A 105 3.74 2.07 -6.23
CA VAL A 105 4.44 3.36 -6.27
C VAL A 105 5.81 3.28 -5.61
N LEU A 106 5.91 2.61 -4.46
CA LEU A 106 7.20 2.41 -3.78
C LEU A 106 8.17 1.56 -4.62
N GLN A 107 7.69 0.47 -5.22
CA GLN A 107 8.52 -0.36 -6.09
C GLN A 107 8.98 0.39 -7.34
N GLU A 108 8.12 1.22 -7.93
CA GLU A 108 8.49 2.02 -9.10
C GLU A 108 9.51 3.11 -8.76
N ALA A 109 9.33 3.77 -7.61
CA ALA A 109 10.30 4.73 -7.09
C ALA A 109 11.65 4.06 -6.81
N GLU A 110 11.65 2.85 -6.24
CA GLU A 110 12.86 2.08 -5.98
C GLU A 110 13.57 1.67 -7.29
N LYS A 111 12.85 1.14 -8.27
CA LYS A 111 13.41 0.81 -9.60
C LYS A 111 14.03 2.04 -10.27
N THR A 112 13.33 3.17 -10.24
CA THR A 112 13.82 4.41 -10.83
C THR A 112 15.08 4.90 -10.12
N HIS A 113 15.11 4.78 -8.80
CA HIS A 113 16.29 5.15 -8.01
C HIS A 113 17.48 4.23 -8.30
N GLN A 114 17.27 2.91 -8.34
CA GLN A 114 18.31 1.94 -8.68
C GLN A 114 18.87 2.16 -10.09
N ALA A 115 18.01 2.44 -11.08
CA ALA A 115 18.45 2.76 -12.44
C ALA A 115 19.28 4.05 -12.50
N THR A 116 18.89 5.07 -11.73
CA THR A 116 19.62 6.34 -11.63
C THR A 116 20.99 6.13 -10.98
N LEU A 117 21.05 5.36 -9.89
CA LEU A 117 22.31 5.01 -9.22
C LEU A 117 23.23 4.21 -10.14
N GLY A 118 22.70 3.22 -10.88
CA GLY A 118 23.48 2.45 -11.86
C GLY A 118 24.13 3.36 -12.92
N ASN A 119 23.36 4.27 -13.52
CA ASN A 119 23.87 5.24 -14.49
C ASN A 119 24.96 6.16 -13.88
N MET A 120 24.77 6.61 -12.64
CA MET A 120 25.78 7.41 -11.95
C MET A 120 27.06 6.61 -11.69
N MET A 121 26.95 5.35 -11.28
CA MET A 121 28.09 4.46 -11.08
C MET A 121 28.85 4.20 -12.39
N ASP A 122 28.14 3.97 -13.50
CA ASP A 122 28.75 3.76 -14.81
C ASP A 122 29.52 5.00 -15.29
N LYS A 123 28.93 6.19 -15.13
CA LYS A 123 29.60 7.46 -15.44
C LYS A 123 30.84 7.65 -14.58
N LEU A 124 30.74 7.38 -13.28
CA LEU A 124 31.86 7.50 -12.36
C LEU A 124 33.00 6.55 -12.77
N ALA A 125 32.69 5.28 -13.03
CA ALA A 125 33.66 4.29 -13.49
C ALA A 125 34.33 4.70 -14.80
N ASN A 126 33.57 5.23 -15.76
CA ASN A 126 34.13 5.74 -17.02
C ASN A 126 35.10 6.90 -16.78
N THR A 127 34.70 7.91 -15.99
CA THR A 127 35.58 9.06 -15.68
C THR A 127 36.84 8.65 -14.93
N GLN A 128 36.74 7.68 -14.02
CA GLN A 128 37.91 7.13 -13.32
C GLN A 128 38.85 6.40 -14.30
N GLY A 129 38.30 5.63 -15.25
CA GLY A 129 39.08 4.98 -16.30
C GLY A 129 39.80 5.98 -17.21
N GLU A 130 39.13 7.06 -17.61
CA GLU A 130 39.72 8.15 -18.39
C GLU A 130 40.86 8.84 -17.63
N LEU A 131 40.65 9.15 -16.35
CA LEU A 131 41.68 9.76 -15.49
C LEU A 131 42.92 8.86 -15.36
N LEU A 132 42.74 7.56 -15.16
CA LEU A 132 43.85 6.59 -15.11
C LEU A 132 44.59 6.52 -16.45
N SER A 133 43.88 6.59 -17.57
CA SER A 133 44.49 6.64 -18.90
C SER A 133 45.34 7.88 -19.09
N ILE A 134 44.83 9.06 -18.70
CA ILE A 134 45.56 10.33 -18.76
C ILE A 134 46.80 10.26 -17.86
N ALA A 135 46.67 9.78 -16.63
CA ALA A 135 47.79 9.65 -15.71
C ALA A 135 48.89 8.75 -16.29
N LYS A 136 48.52 7.63 -16.92
CA LYS A 136 49.46 6.74 -17.62
C LYS A 136 50.15 7.44 -18.79
N GLN A 137 49.40 8.17 -19.62
CA GLN A 137 49.98 8.95 -20.72
C GLN A 137 50.96 10.02 -20.20
N LEU A 138 50.60 10.72 -19.13
CA LEU A 138 51.45 11.71 -18.49
C LEU A 138 52.77 11.10 -17.99
N GLY A 139 52.70 9.91 -17.38
CA GLY A 139 53.89 9.16 -16.94
C GLY A 139 54.81 8.82 -18.11
N ILE A 140 54.25 8.34 -19.22
CA ILE A 140 55.02 8.07 -20.45
C ILE A 140 55.65 9.35 -21.00
N MET A 141 54.90 10.44 -21.10
CA MET A 141 55.40 11.73 -21.58
C MET A 141 56.50 12.30 -20.68
N THR A 142 56.39 12.10 -19.37
CA THR A 142 57.40 12.54 -18.40
C THR A 142 58.68 11.74 -18.59
N ASN A 143 58.60 10.42 -18.72
CA ASN A 143 59.77 9.58 -18.99
C ASN A 143 60.45 9.95 -20.32
N TRP A 144 59.69 10.20 -21.39
CA TRP A 144 60.25 10.70 -22.65
C TRP A 144 60.92 12.07 -22.51
N LYS A 145 60.31 12.98 -21.73
CA LYS A 145 60.89 14.30 -21.47
C LYS A 145 62.24 14.17 -20.76
N ASP A 146 62.33 13.32 -19.75
CA ASP A 146 63.56 13.15 -18.96
C ASP A 146 64.67 12.50 -19.80
N PHE A 147 64.34 11.48 -20.59
CA PHE A 147 65.27 10.84 -21.54
C PHE A 147 65.84 11.86 -22.55
N LEU A 148 64.97 12.68 -23.16
CA LEU A 148 65.42 13.69 -24.13
C LEU A 148 66.26 14.80 -23.50
N GLU A 149 65.99 15.18 -22.26
CA GLU A 149 66.80 16.18 -21.56
C GLU A 149 68.18 15.61 -21.16
N GLU A 150 68.27 14.31 -20.82
CA GLU A 150 69.53 13.62 -20.59
C GLU A 150 70.39 13.57 -21.86
N GLU A 151 69.85 13.07 -22.99
CA GLU A 151 70.58 13.05 -24.27
C GLU A 151 71.02 14.46 -24.71
N LEU A 152 70.17 15.47 -24.51
CA LEU A 152 70.52 16.86 -24.81
C LEU A 152 71.66 17.37 -23.91
N GLN A 153 71.69 16.97 -22.64
CA GLN A 153 72.77 17.35 -21.74
C GLN A 153 74.08 16.65 -22.10
N GLU A 154 74.04 15.38 -22.49
CA GLU A 154 75.21 14.65 -22.98
C GLU A 154 75.81 15.31 -24.23
N THR A 155 74.96 15.66 -25.20
CA THR A 155 75.41 16.38 -26.40
C THR A 155 76.00 17.74 -26.07
N ARG A 156 75.39 18.52 -25.16
CA ARG A 156 75.98 19.79 -24.67
C ARG A 156 77.38 19.58 -24.10
N MET A 157 77.56 18.57 -23.24
CA MET A 157 78.88 18.25 -22.67
C MET A 157 79.89 17.87 -23.74
N ALA A 158 79.50 17.07 -24.73
CA ALA A 158 80.35 16.66 -25.84
C ALA A 158 80.76 17.86 -26.72
N PHE A 159 79.82 18.75 -27.05
CA PHE A 159 80.10 19.98 -27.79
C PHE A 159 81.03 20.92 -27.02
N GLN A 160 80.80 21.12 -25.72
CA GLN A 160 81.67 21.95 -24.91
C GLN A 160 83.10 21.38 -24.85
N LYS A 161 83.23 20.06 -24.72
CA LYS A 161 84.51 19.37 -24.79
C LYS A 161 85.22 19.60 -26.12
N TYR A 162 84.50 19.50 -27.24
CA TYR A 162 85.04 19.75 -28.57
C TYR A 162 85.51 21.20 -28.77
N ILE A 163 84.73 22.17 -28.28
CA ILE A 163 85.10 23.60 -28.35
C ILE A 163 86.36 23.87 -27.52
N ASN A 164 86.41 23.37 -26.28
CA ASN A 164 87.57 23.53 -25.41
C ASN A 164 88.84 22.93 -26.01
N TYR A 165 88.71 21.80 -26.72
CA TYR A 165 89.82 21.15 -27.42
C TYR A 165 90.28 21.93 -28.67
N THR A 166 89.34 22.37 -29.51
CA THR A 166 89.64 23.03 -30.80
C THR A 166 90.09 24.48 -30.60
N PHE A 167 89.58 25.15 -29.57
CA PHE A 167 89.84 26.56 -29.29
C PHE A 167 90.31 26.78 -27.84
N PRO A 168 91.53 26.39 -27.48
CA PRO A 168 92.01 26.47 -26.09
C PRO A 168 92.21 27.91 -25.58
N LYS A 169 92.24 28.91 -26.47
CA LYS A 169 92.33 30.34 -26.11
C LYS A 169 90.96 30.99 -25.90
N LEU A 170 89.87 30.30 -26.24
CA LEU A 170 88.52 30.79 -25.99
C LEU A 170 88.25 30.68 -24.48
N SER A 171 87.80 31.77 -23.87
CA SER A 171 87.49 31.77 -22.44
C SER A 171 86.28 30.84 -22.17
N PRO A 172 86.26 30.11 -21.04
CA PRO A 172 85.10 29.33 -20.63
C PRO A 172 83.83 30.20 -20.64
N GLY A 173 82.73 29.66 -21.15
CA GLY A 173 81.45 30.38 -21.23
C GLY A 173 81.23 31.21 -22.48
N HIS A 174 82.29 31.52 -23.25
CA HIS A 174 82.18 32.41 -24.41
C HIS A 174 81.47 31.76 -25.61
N ALA A 175 81.31 30.44 -25.59
CA ALA A 175 80.61 29.67 -26.61
C ALA A 175 79.23 29.14 -26.12
N ASP A 176 78.79 29.52 -24.92
CA ASP A 176 77.53 29.04 -24.34
C ASP A 176 76.29 29.49 -25.13
N PHE A 177 76.43 30.52 -25.97
CA PHE A 177 75.38 30.96 -26.89
C PHE A 177 75.04 29.94 -27.98
N ILE A 178 75.97 29.02 -28.29
CA ILE A 178 75.78 28.00 -29.33
C ILE A 178 74.76 26.96 -28.86
N LEU A 179 74.78 26.61 -27.58
CA LEU A 179 73.83 25.70 -26.96
C LEU A 179 73.45 26.20 -25.56
N PRO A 180 72.56 27.20 -25.46
CA PRO A 180 72.14 27.73 -24.17
C PRO A 180 71.51 26.67 -23.27
N GLU A 181 71.73 26.80 -21.97
CA GLU A 181 71.03 25.97 -20.99
C GLU A 181 69.52 26.21 -21.07
N ARG A 182 68.73 25.14 -21.09
CA ARG A 182 67.28 25.24 -20.96
C ARG A 182 66.93 25.55 -19.50
N LYS A 183 65.92 26.40 -19.29
CA LYS A 183 65.40 26.67 -17.95
C LYS A 183 64.87 25.38 -17.35
N LYS A 184 65.44 24.95 -16.22
CA LYS A 184 64.90 23.82 -15.45
C LYS A 184 63.46 24.12 -15.05
N THR A 185 62.63 23.08 -14.99
CA THR A 185 61.27 23.20 -14.47
C THR A 185 61.34 23.87 -13.10
N PRO A 186 60.65 25.00 -12.86
CA PRO A 186 60.71 25.70 -11.58
C PRO A 186 60.34 24.74 -10.44
N SER A 187 61.11 24.75 -9.36
CA SER A 187 60.91 23.86 -8.21
C SER A 187 59.51 23.96 -7.60
N ASN A 188 58.83 25.08 -7.80
CA ASN A 188 57.45 25.32 -7.37
C ASN A 188 56.40 24.43 -8.08
N LEU A 189 56.77 23.78 -9.19
CA LEU A 189 55.91 22.87 -9.93
C LEU A 189 56.31 21.39 -9.75
N VAL A 190 57.42 21.12 -9.06
CA VAL A 190 57.85 19.76 -8.73
C VAL A 190 57.09 19.32 -7.49
N ILE A 191 56.03 18.56 -7.69
CA ILE A 191 55.32 17.88 -6.59
C ILE A 191 56.29 16.82 -6.05
N LYS A 192 56.67 16.93 -4.77
CA LYS A 192 57.45 15.89 -4.11
C LYS A 192 56.54 14.67 -3.93
N GLU A 193 56.89 13.54 -4.54
CA GLU A 193 56.13 12.28 -4.49
C GLU A 193 55.97 11.70 -3.06
N ASN A 194 56.56 12.32 -2.03
CA ASN A 194 56.69 11.76 -0.68
C ASN A 194 55.63 12.24 0.33
N GLU A 195 54.64 13.04 -0.07
CA GLU A 195 53.65 13.65 0.86
C GLU A 195 52.19 13.23 0.64
N THR A 196 51.91 12.23 -0.20
CA THR A 196 50.56 11.68 -0.39
C THR A 196 50.45 10.22 0.06
N THR A 197 50.72 9.98 1.34
CA THR A 197 50.00 8.96 2.12
C THR A 197 48.98 9.71 2.96
N LEU A 198 47.74 9.74 2.48
CA LEU A 198 46.58 10.16 3.25
C LEU A 198 45.89 8.85 3.66
N ASP A 199 46.04 8.51 4.94
CA ASP A 199 45.21 7.52 5.65
C ASP A 199 43.72 7.94 5.60
#